data_AF-A0A200IDL3-F1
#
_entry.id   AF-A0A200IDL3-F1
#
_cell.length_a   1.000
_cell.length_b   1.000
_cell.length_c   1.000
_cell.angle_alpha   90.00
_cell.angle_beta   90.00
_cell.angle_gamma   90.00
#
_symmetry.space_group_name_H-M   'P 1'
#
loop_
_entity.id
_entity.type
_entity.pdbx_description
1 polymer ?
#
loop_
_entity_poly.entity_id
_entity_poly.type
_entity_poly.pdbx_seq_one_letter_code
_entity_poly.pdbx_strand_id
1 'polypeptide(L)'
;MNRVDFIKALAAELSEKVRPSEIHQLINYYDEMIEDLMEEGYTEEEAVARLGSPKELIQAVTETEEVVVEIPRRFHPFLLLILVLGFPLWGSLLLSAALLILSFLIIIWCVPFTTGMIGVTTFIGGIASVVLSPMLMADGFYLFLSQLGMGIFLFGLGLLCLIATYSMSRPFSRLTHSLVVWPKSFVQNYRKKAVL
;
A
#
# COMPACT_ATOMS: atom_id res chain seq x y z
N MET A 1 42.17 37.03 -28.29
CA MET A 1 42.44 35.68 -27.75
C MET A 1 41.90 34.68 -28.76
N ASN A 2 42.56 33.54 -28.96
CA ASN A 2 42.05 32.50 -29.84
C ASN A 2 40.90 31.72 -29.15
N ARG A 3 39.94 31.15 -29.89
CA ARG A 3 38.77 30.42 -29.38
C ARG A 3 39.14 29.36 -28.35
N VAL A 4 40.18 28.58 -28.65
CA VAL A 4 40.66 27.49 -27.77
C VAL A 4 41.18 28.02 -26.43
N ASP A 5 41.82 29.19 -26.43
CA ASP A 5 42.35 29.80 -25.21
C ASP A 5 41.24 30.44 -24.37
N PHE A 6 40.20 30.95 -25.02
CA PHE A 6 39.00 31.48 -24.36
C PHE A 6 38.22 30.40 -23.63
N ILE A 7 37.92 29.27 -24.29
CA ILE A 7 37.19 28.16 -23.67
C ILE A 7 37.97 27.55 -22.51
N LYS A 8 39.31 27.43 -22.62
CA LYS A 8 40.16 26.97 -21.52
C LYS A 8 40.12 27.91 -20.31
N ALA A 9 40.18 29.22 -20.55
CA ALA A 9 40.07 30.21 -19.47
C ALA A 9 38.69 30.18 -18.80
N LEU A 10 37.61 30.06 -19.60
CA LEU A 10 36.25 29.93 -19.11
C LEU A 10 36.04 28.65 -18.28
N ALA A 11 36.57 27.52 -18.75
CA ALA A 11 36.49 26.23 -18.05
C ALA A 11 37.24 26.26 -16.71
N ALA A 12 38.42 26.90 -16.66
CA ALA A 12 39.20 27.04 -15.44
C ALA A 12 38.44 27.85 -14.38
N GLU A 13 37.83 28.97 -14.77
CA GLU A 13 37.08 29.81 -13.84
C GLU A 13 35.69 29.23 -13.46
N LEU A 14 35.01 28.52 -14.38
CA LEU A 14 33.76 27.80 -14.08
C LEU A 14 33.98 26.65 -13.09
N SER A 15 35.15 26.00 -13.12
CA SER A 15 35.48 24.89 -12.21
C SER A 15 35.54 25.30 -10.74
N GLU A 16 35.76 26.58 -10.44
CA GLU A 16 35.84 27.10 -9.07
C GLU A 16 34.46 27.43 -8.48
N LYS A 17 33.46 27.71 -9.32
CA LYS A 17 32.16 28.26 -8.89
C LYS A 17 30.93 27.41 -9.23
N VAL A 18 31.02 26.49 -10.20
CA VAL A 18 29.86 25.77 -10.76
C VAL A 18 30.00 24.26 -10.59
N ARG A 19 28.87 23.53 -10.50
CA ARG A 19 28.86 22.06 -10.36
C ARG A 19 29.44 21.38 -11.61
N PRO A 20 30.17 20.26 -11.46
CA PRO A 20 30.82 19.56 -12.59
C PRO A 20 29.89 19.17 -13.75
N SER A 21 28.61 18.95 -13.47
CA SER A 21 27.60 18.57 -14.47
C SER A 21 27.17 19.73 -15.39
N GLU A 22 27.25 20.97 -14.93
CA GLU A 22 26.77 22.16 -15.65
C GLU A 22 27.89 22.83 -16.45
N ILE A 23 29.15 22.62 -16.06
CA ILE A 23 30.34 23.16 -16.74
C ILE A 23 30.37 22.77 -18.23
N HIS A 24 30.09 21.51 -18.55
CA HIS A 24 30.12 21.04 -19.94
C HIS A 24 29.02 21.66 -20.80
N GLN A 25 27.83 21.88 -20.23
CA GLN A 25 26.72 22.51 -20.94
C GLN A 25 27.01 23.99 -21.22
N LEU A 26 27.54 24.70 -20.23
CA LEU A 26 27.92 26.11 -20.37
C LEU A 26 29.06 26.28 -21.39
N ILE A 27 30.08 25.43 -21.34
CA ILE A 27 31.18 25.45 -22.32
C ILE A 27 30.65 25.26 -23.74
N ASN A 28 29.83 24.24 -23.97
CA ASN A 28 29.29 23.98 -25.31
C ASN A 28 28.41 25.14 -25.80
N TYR A 29 27.61 25.73 -24.92
CA TYR A 29 26.77 26.88 -25.27
C TYR A 29 27.58 28.09 -25.75
N TYR A 30 28.65 28.43 -25.04
CA TYR A 30 29.53 29.53 -25.47
C TYR A 30 30.35 29.17 -26.72
N ASP A 31 30.68 27.89 -26.90
CA ASP A 31 31.40 27.42 -28.08
C ASP A 31 30.53 27.48 -29.34
N GLU A 32 29.26 27.06 -29.26
CA GLU A 32 28.27 27.20 -30.34
C GLU A 32 28.04 28.68 -30.69
N MET A 33 27.95 29.56 -29.71
CA MET A 33 27.77 31.00 -29.96
C MET A 33 29.00 31.64 -30.64
N ILE A 34 30.22 31.15 -30.38
CA ILE A 34 31.42 31.60 -31.11
C ILE A 34 31.37 31.09 -32.55
N GLU A 35 30.94 29.84 -32.76
CA GLU A 35 30.76 29.26 -34.09
C GLU A 35 29.73 30.03 -34.92
N ASP A 36 28.57 30.36 -34.35
CA ASP A 36 27.54 31.18 -35.01
C ASP A 36 28.09 32.53 -35.47
N LEU A 37 28.89 33.20 -34.64
CA LEU A 37 29.54 34.46 -34.99
C LEU A 37 30.59 34.30 -36.09
N MET A 38 31.32 33.19 -36.11
CA MET A 38 32.25 32.90 -37.21
C MET A 38 31.51 32.62 -38.52
N GLU A 39 30.35 31.95 -38.47
CA GLU A 39 29.51 31.69 -39.64
C GLU A 39 28.89 32.98 -40.21
N GLU A 40 28.62 33.97 -39.36
CA GLU A 40 28.20 35.32 -39.78
C GLU A 40 29.32 36.15 -40.45
N GLY A 41 30.55 35.62 -40.54
CA GLY A 41 31.67 36.22 -41.25
C GLY A 41 32.61 37.04 -40.37
N TYR A 42 32.50 36.96 -39.04
CA TYR A 42 33.45 37.57 -38.12
C TYR A 42 34.71 36.70 -37.97
N THR A 43 35.85 37.35 -37.74
CA THR A 43 37.07 36.62 -37.41
C THR A 43 37.00 36.06 -35.98
N GLU A 44 37.70 34.95 -35.70
CA GLU A 44 37.69 34.30 -34.37
C GLU A 44 37.98 35.28 -33.23
N GLU A 45 38.88 36.24 -33.47
CA GLU A 45 39.31 37.25 -32.50
C GLU A 45 38.21 38.29 -32.23
N GLU A 46 37.41 38.64 -33.24
CA GLU A 46 36.27 39.56 -33.13
C GLU A 46 35.07 38.90 -32.46
N ALA A 47 34.83 37.62 -32.74
CA ALA A 47 33.79 36.82 -32.10
C ALA A 47 34.03 36.72 -30.58
N VAL A 48 35.26 36.39 -30.18
CA VAL A 48 35.66 36.35 -28.76
C VAL A 48 35.60 37.74 -28.10
N ALA A 49 35.98 38.81 -28.82
CA ALA A 49 35.93 40.17 -28.28
C ALA A 49 34.49 40.64 -28.01
N ARG A 50 33.50 40.19 -28.79
CA ARG A 50 32.08 40.51 -28.58
C ARG A 50 31.47 39.84 -27.35
N LEU A 51 31.96 38.67 -26.98
CA LEU A 51 31.47 37.94 -25.81
C LEU A 51 31.98 38.53 -24.49
N GLY A 52 33.00 39.39 -24.53
CA GLY A 52 33.58 40.01 -23.35
C GLY A 52 34.57 39.10 -22.63
N SER A 53 34.93 39.45 -21.40
CA SER A 53 35.91 38.66 -20.64
C SER A 53 35.28 37.42 -19.99
N PRO A 54 35.99 36.28 -19.91
CA PRO A 54 35.48 35.08 -19.24
C PRO A 54 34.97 35.33 -17.81
N LYS A 55 35.61 36.25 -17.09
CA LYS A 55 35.25 36.67 -15.72
C LYS A 55 33.87 37.32 -15.63
N GLU A 56 33.55 38.18 -16.59
CA GLU A 56 32.27 38.91 -16.62
C GLU A 56 31.11 37.96 -16.96
N LEU A 57 31.34 37.01 -17.87
CA LEU A 57 30.34 36.00 -18.25
C LEU A 57 29.99 35.09 -17.07
N ILE A 58 30.97 34.67 -16.29
CA ILE A 58 30.75 33.83 -15.11
C ILE A 58 30.00 34.58 -14.02
N GLN A 59 30.28 35.88 -13.85
CA GLN A 59 29.53 36.71 -12.91
C GLN A 59 28.06 36.81 -13.33
N ALA A 60 27.78 37.01 -14.62
CA ALA A 60 26.42 37.06 -15.15
C ALA A 60 25.67 35.72 -14.97
N VAL A 61 26.33 34.57 -15.20
CA VAL A 61 25.73 33.25 -15.01
C VAL A 61 25.49 32.96 -13.53
N THR A 62 26.44 33.32 -12.66
CA THR A 62 26.31 33.09 -11.20
C THR A 62 25.23 33.98 -10.58
N GLU A 63 25.08 35.24 -11.03
CA GLU A 63 24.02 36.14 -10.54
C GLU A 63 22.62 35.74 -11.03
N THR A 64 22.52 35.01 -12.15
CA THR A 64 21.22 34.67 -12.76
C THR A 64 20.67 33.31 -12.28
N GLU A 65 21.48 32.45 -11.64
CA GLU A 65 21.07 31.09 -11.22
C GLU A 65 20.93 30.88 -9.70
N GLU A 66 20.47 31.90 -8.95
CA GLU A 66 19.74 31.63 -7.70
C GLU A 66 18.25 31.36 -7.98
N VAL A 67 17.93 30.52 -8.98
CA VAL A 67 16.61 29.88 -8.99
C VAL A 67 16.68 28.69 -8.04
N VAL A 68 16.79 29.02 -6.75
CA VAL A 68 16.37 28.12 -5.68
C VAL A 68 14.90 27.86 -5.97
N VAL A 69 14.61 26.69 -6.55
CA VAL A 69 13.25 26.18 -6.63
C VAL A 69 12.81 25.95 -5.18
N GLU A 70 12.29 27.00 -4.55
CA GLU A 70 11.58 26.91 -3.30
C GLU A 70 10.37 26.03 -3.55
N ILE A 71 10.52 24.73 -3.31
CA ILE A 71 9.37 23.85 -3.14
C ILE A 71 8.60 24.47 -1.97
N PRO A 72 7.36 24.96 -2.14
CA PRO A 72 6.57 25.47 -1.04
C PRO A 72 6.07 24.26 -0.24
N ARG A 73 6.98 23.59 0.47
CA ARG A 73 6.59 22.75 1.59
C ARG A 73 6.12 23.71 2.66
N ARG A 74 4.83 24.06 2.62
CA ARG A 74 4.09 24.53 3.79
C ARG A 74 4.13 23.42 4.84
N PHE A 75 5.28 23.24 5.46
CA PHE A 75 5.43 22.47 6.67
C PHE A 75 4.65 23.25 7.73
N HIS A 76 3.41 22.87 7.97
CA HIS A 76 2.70 23.33 9.15
C HIS A 76 3.34 22.58 10.34
N PRO A 77 4.18 23.24 11.17
CA PRO A 77 4.77 22.58 12.33
C PRO A 77 3.69 22.08 13.29
N PHE A 78 2.51 22.72 13.28
CA PHE A 78 1.32 22.27 13.99
C PHE A 78 0.76 20.95 13.46
N LEU A 79 0.80 20.72 12.15
CA LEU A 79 0.40 19.45 11.54
C LEU A 79 1.39 18.35 11.90
N LEU A 80 2.70 18.65 11.91
CA LEU A 80 3.74 17.70 12.31
C LEU A 80 3.67 17.41 13.82
N LEU A 81 3.36 18.40 14.64
CA LEU A 81 3.12 18.23 16.08
C LEU A 81 1.86 17.38 16.35
N ILE A 82 0.75 17.65 15.65
CA ILE A 82 -0.44 16.80 15.67
C ILE A 82 -0.14 15.41 15.14
N LEU A 83 0.74 15.27 14.16
CA LEU A 83 1.11 13.97 13.62
C LEU A 83 1.97 13.19 14.60
N VAL A 84 2.88 13.84 15.33
CA VAL A 84 3.77 13.21 16.33
C VAL A 84 3.05 12.90 17.64
N LEU A 85 2.27 13.85 18.20
CA LEU A 85 1.39 13.59 19.35
C LEU A 85 0.20 12.71 18.98
N GLY A 86 -0.23 12.78 17.73
CA GLY A 86 -1.23 11.90 17.17
C GLY A 86 -0.67 10.53 16.84
N PHE A 87 0.62 10.32 16.63
CA PHE A 87 1.15 9.02 16.23
C PHE A 87 0.82 7.89 17.24
N PRO A 88 0.93 8.11 18.57
CA PRO A 88 0.39 7.19 19.57
C PRO A 88 -1.13 6.99 19.46
N LEU A 89 -1.86 8.05 19.11
CA LEU A 89 -3.32 8.10 19.06
C LEU A 89 -3.88 7.44 17.78
N TRP A 90 -3.37 7.76 16.60
CA TRP A 90 -3.66 7.12 15.32
C TRP A 90 -3.24 5.66 15.33
N GLY A 91 -2.08 5.32 15.92
CA GLY A 91 -1.64 3.93 16.06
C GLY A 91 -2.62 3.09 16.88
N SER A 92 -3.04 3.59 18.04
CA SER A 92 -4.04 2.92 18.88
C SER A 92 -5.44 2.89 18.25
N LEU A 93 -5.84 3.95 17.53
CA LEU A 93 -7.12 3.99 16.80
C LEU A 93 -7.16 2.97 15.66
N LEU A 94 -6.09 2.87 14.88
CA LEU A 94 -5.98 1.94 13.76
C LEU A 94 -5.89 0.50 14.28
N LEU A 95 -5.15 0.27 15.36
CA LEU A 95 -5.12 -1.02 16.04
C LEU A 95 -6.51 -1.41 16.57
N SER A 96 -7.23 -0.49 17.22
CA SER A 96 -8.60 -0.72 17.70
C SER A 96 -9.55 -1.07 16.56
N ALA A 97 -9.49 -0.31 15.45
CA ALA A 97 -10.28 -0.61 14.26
C ALA A 97 -9.96 -1.99 13.67
N ALA A 98 -8.68 -2.37 13.61
CA ALA A 98 -8.27 -3.70 13.16
C ALA A 98 -8.78 -4.82 14.09
N LEU A 99 -8.70 -4.62 15.41
CA LEU A 99 -9.22 -5.57 16.40
C LEU A 99 -10.74 -5.69 16.33
N LEU A 100 -11.47 -4.61 16.07
CA LEU A 100 -12.91 -4.65 15.86
C LEU A 100 -13.27 -5.49 14.64
N ILE A 101 -12.61 -5.26 13.50
CA ILE A 101 -12.82 -6.06 12.28
C ILE A 101 -12.52 -7.54 12.55
N LEU A 102 -11.42 -7.83 13.25
CA LEU A 102 -11.06 -9.19 13.65
C LEU A 102 -12.14 -9.82 14.54
N SER A 103 -12.64 -9.08 15.52
CA SER A 103 -13.71 -9.53 16.42
C SER A 103 -14.98 -9.87 15.65
N PHE A 104 -15.41 -9.01 14.73
CA PHE A 104 -16.55 -9.30 13.84
C PHE A 104 -16.34 -10.56 13.02
N LEU A 105 -15.13 -10.77 12.48
CA LEU A 105 -14.79 -11.97 11.73
C LEU A 105 -14.89 -13.23 12.61
N ILE A 106 -14.39 -13.17 13.85
CA ILE A 106 -14.48 -14.29 14.81
C ILE A 106 -15.95 -14.61 15.14
N ILE A 107 -16.78 -13.60 15.41
CA ILE A 107 -18.20 -13.79 15.74
C ILE A 107 -18.94 -14.46 14.59
N ILE A 108 -18.68 -14.00 13.36
CA ILE A 108 -19.23 -14.61 12.14
C ILE A 108 -18.83 -16.10 12.08
N TRP A 109 -17.55 -16.43 12.29
CA TRP A 109 -17.09 -17.83 12.27
C TRP A 109 -17.53 -18.69 13.46
N CYS A 110 -17.95 -18.08 14.57
CA CYS A 110 -18.42 -18.79 15.76
C CYS A 110 -19.74 -19.56 15.51
N VAL A 111 -20.65 -18.98 14.72
CA VAL A 111 -21.95 -19.60 14.40
C VAL A 111 -21.83 -20.94 13.67
N PRO A 112 -21.11 -21.05 12.52
CA PRO A 112 -20.93 -22.33 11.86
C PRO A 112 -20.08 -23.30 12.69
N PHE A 113 -19.13 -22.79 13.48
CA PHE A 113 -18.30 -23.64 14.36
C PHE A 113 -19.14 -24.32 15.45
N THR A 114 -19.96 -23.56 16.18
CA THR A 114 -20.82 -24.10 17.25
C THR A 114 -21.87 -25.06 16.68
N THR A 115 -22.50 -24.70 15.57
CA THR A 115 -23.47 -25.57 14.88
C THR A 115 -22.83 -26.88 14.41
N GLY A 116 -21.60 -26.81 13.89
CA GLY A 116 -20.83 -27.98 13.48
C GLY A 116 -20.49 -28.89 14.67
N MET A 117 -20.04 -28.32 15.79
CA MET A 117 -19.75 -29.07 17.01
C MET A 117 -20.98 -29.75 17.60
N ILE A 118 -22.13 -29.07 17.61
CA ILE A 118 -23.42 -29.68 18.01
C ILE A 118 -23.75 -30.84 17.07
N GLY A 119 -23.58 -30.67 15.76
CA GLY A 119 -23.79 -31.73 14.78
C GLY A 119 -22.91 -32.97 15.03
N VAL A 120 -21.60 -32.78 15.24
CA VAL A 120 -20.66 -33.89 15.50
C VAL A 120 -21.00 -34.61 16.81
N THR A 121 -21.22 -33.86 17.89
CA THR A 121 -21.48 -34.45 19.22
C THR A 121 -22.80 -35.22 19.25
N THR A 122 -23.86 -34.68 18.65
CA THR A 122 -25.16 -35.38 18.54
C THR A 122 -25.10 -36.58 17.60
N PHE A 123 -24.32 -36.51 16.51
CA PHE A 123 -24.09 -37.64 15.62
C PHE A 123 -23.39 -38.80 16.32
N ILE A 124 -22.26 -38.52 17.00
CA ILE A 124 -21.51 -39.53 17.76
C ILE A 124 -22.35 -40.04 18.94
N GLY A 125 -23.02 -39.14 19.66
CA GLY A 125 -23.92 -39.50 20.76
C GLY A 125 -25.08 -40.38 20.30
N GLY A 126 -25.65 -40.11 19.12
CA GLY A 126 -26.69 -40.94 18.50
C GLY A 126 -26.20 -42.34 18.18
N ILE A 127 -25.02 -42.47 17.56
CA ILE A 127 -24.40 -43.78 17.29
C ILE A 127 -24.14 -44.52 18.61
N ALA A 128 -23.52 -43.86 19.59
CA ALA A 128 -23.23 -44.47 20.89
C ALA A 128 -24.52 -44.93 21.57
N SER A 129 -25.59 -44.13 21.51
CA SER A 129 -26.89 -44.47 22.08
C SER A 129 -27.46 -45.74 21.45
N VAL A 130 -27.44 -45.86 20.12
CA VAL A 130 -27.92 -47.05 19.39
C VAL A 130 -27.07 -48.28 19.69
N VAL A 131 -25.76 -48.14 19.76
CA VAL A 131 -24.84 -49.26 20.06
C VAL A 131 -24.99 -49.75 21.49
N LEU A 132 -25.23 -48.84 22.45
CA LEU A 132 -25.43 -49.20 23.86
C LEU A 132 -26.86 -49.67 24.16
N SER A 133 -27.85 -49.38 23.30
CA SER A 133 -29.25 -49.78 23.52
C SER A 133 -29.43 -51.25 23.92
N PRO A 134 -28.80 -52.25 23.26
CA PRO A 134 -29.00 -53.67 23.59
C PRO A 134 -28.56 -54.03 25.02
N MET A 135 -27.63 -53.30 25.62
CA MET A 135 -27.17 -53.56 26.99
C MET A 135 -28.28 -53.29 28.03
N LEU A 136 -29.21 -52.39 27.73
CA LEU A 136 -30.34 -52.01 28.59
C LEU A 136 -31.53 -52.98 28.49
N MET A 137 -31.46 -53.97 27.60
CA MET A 137 -32.50 -54.97 27.45
C MET A 137 -32.67 -55.81 28.74
N ALA A 138 -31.61 -55.93 29.55
CA ALA A 138 -31.63 -56.59 30.85
C ALA A 138 -32.46 -55.82 31.91
N ASP A 139 -32.51 -54.49 31.83
CA ASP A 139 -33.24 -53.63 32.78
C ASP A 139 -34.70 -53.42 32.37
N GLY A 140 -35.02 -53.60 31.09
CA GLY A 140 -36.40 -53.64 30.59
C GLY A 140 -36.56 -53.22 29.13
N PHE A 141 -37.50 -53.87 28.42
CA PHE A 141 -37.75 -53.62 26.99
C PHE A 141 -38.12 -52.16 26.66
N TYR A 142 -38.80 -51.47 27.59
CA TYR A 142 -39.15 -50.05 27.43
C TYR A 142 -37.92 -49.13 27.42
N LEU A 143 -36.88 -49.43 28.21
CA LEU A 143 -35.64 -48.66 28.24
C LEU A 143 -34.85 -48.85 26.95
N PHE A 144 -34.80 -50.08 26.44
CA PHE A 144 -34.23 -50.39 25.13
C PHE A 144 -34.89 -49.55 24.02
N LEU A 145 -36.22 -49.57 23.93
CA LEU A 145 -36.95 -48.92 22.84
C LEU A 145 -36.85 -47.39 22.91
N SER A 146 -36.93 -46.81 24.11
CA SER A 146 -36.81 -45.37 24.31
C SER A 146 -35.38 -44.87 24.00
N GLN A 147 -34.34 -45.59 24.42
CA GLN A 147 -32.96 -45.22 24.10
C GLN A 147 -32.65 -45.39 22.61
N LEU A 148 -33.14 -46.46 21.97
CA LEU A 148 -32.97 -46.66 20.53
C LEU A 148 -33.66 -45.53 19.73
N GLY A 149 -34.89 -45.17 20.10
CA GLY A 149 -35.60 -44.04 19.49
C GLY A 149 -34.88 -42.70 19.66
N MET A 150 -34.40 -42.41 20.87
CA MET A 150 -33.63 -41.19 21.15
C MET A 150 -32.29 -41.19 20.40
N GLY A 151 -31.62 -42.33 20.28
CA GLY A 151 -30.37 -42.48 19.53
C GLY A 151 -30.56 -42.21 18.03
N ILE A 152 -31.60 -42.78 17.41
CA ILE A 152 -31.92 -42.52 15.98
C ILE A 152 -32.29 -41.04 15.78
N PHE A 153 -33.06 -40.46 16.70
CA PHE A 153 -33.44 -39.05 16.63
C PHE A 153 -32.21 -38.13 16.72
N LEU A 154 -31.32 -38.36 17.68
CA LEU A 154 -30.07 -37.60 17.84
C LEU A 154 -29.13 -37.79 16.64
N PHE A 155 -29.05 -39.00 16.10
CA PHE A 155 -28.29 -39.30 14.89
C PHE A 155 -28.81 -38.51 13.68
N GLY A 156 -30.13 -38.52 13.46
CA GLY A 156 -30.77 -37.76 12.38
C GLY A 156 -30.60 -36.26 12.56
N LEU A 157 -30.75 -35.75 13.80
CA LEU A 157 -30.55 -34.34 14.12
C LEU A 157 -29.09 -33.92 13.88
N GLY A 158 -28.13 -34.74 14.30
CA GLY A 158 -26.71 -34.49 14.08
C GLY A 158 -26.34 -34.44 12.60
N LEU A 159 -26.87 -35.37 11.79
CA LEU A 159 -26.68 -35.36 10.35
C LEU A 159 -27.26 -34.08 9.70
N LEU A 160 -28.47 -33.68 10.11
CA LEU A 160 -29.09 -32.44 9.63
C LEU A 160 -28.27 -31.20 10.02
N CYS A 161 -27.76 -31.14 11.26
CA CYS A 161 -26.88 -30.05 11.70
C CYS A 161 -25.57 -29.98 10.91
N LEU A 162 -24.97 -31.13 10.57
CA LEU A 162 -23.76 -31.18 9.75
C LEU A 162 -24.03 -30.70 8.31
N ILE A 163 -25.13 -31.15 7.70
CA ILE A 163 -25.56 -30.70 6.37
C ILE A 163 -25.87 -29.20 6.40
N ALA A 164 -26.58 -28.72 7.42
CA ALA A 164 -26.86 -27.31 7.61
C ALA A 164 -25.57 -26.49 7.72
N THR A 165 -24.59 -26.97 8.50
CA THR A 165 -23.27 -26.34 8.62
C THR A 165 -22.53 -26.29 7.28
N TYR A 166 -22.56 -27.38 6.50
CA TYR A 166 -21.98 -27.41 5.17
C TYR A 166 -22.68 -26.44 4.20
N SER A 167 -24.01 -26.39 4.21
CA SER A 167 -24.78 -25.44 3.40
C SER A 167 -24.44 -24.00 3.76
N MET A 168 -24.30 -23.73 5.06
CA MET A 168 -23.96 -22.41 5.61
C MET A 168 -22.52 -22.00 5.27
N SER A 169 -21.60 -22.92 5.03
CA SER A 169 -20.21 -22.60 4.67
C SER A 169 -20.08 -21.74 3.39
N ARG A 170 -20.94 -21.98 2.40
CA ARG A 170 -20.93 -21.26 1.11
C ARG A 170 -21.26 -19.77 1.25
N PRO A 171 -22.39 -19.35 1.84
CA PRO A 171 -22.69 -17.93 2.06
C PRO A 171 -21.68 -17.26 3.00
N PHE A 172 -21.15 -17.96 4.00
CA PHE A 172 -20.12 -17.42 4.89
C PHE A 172 -18.80 -17.13 4.16
N SER A 173 -18.37 -17.99 3.24
CA SER A 173 -17.19 -17.72 2.41
C SER A 173 -17.40 -16.49 1.51
N ARG A 174 -18.62 -16.31 0.96
CA ARG A 174 -18.97 -15.14 0.14
C ARG A 174 -19.03 -13.86 0.96
N LEU A 175 -19.60 -13.91 2.15
CA LEU A 175 -19.63 -12.78 3.09
C LEU A 175 -18.22 -12.36 3.49
N THR A 176 -17.36 -13.32 3.84
CA THR A 176 -15.97 -13.06 4.20
C THR A 176 -15.20 -12.47 3.02
N HIS A 177 -15.33 -13.06 1.82
CA HIS A 177 -14.69 -12.53 0.61
C HIS A 177 -15.19 -11.12 0.27
N SER A 178 -16.49 -10.86 0.40
CA SER A 178 -17.08 -9.54 0.20
C SER A 178 -16.50 -8.52 1.19
N LEU A 179 -16.43 -8.85 2.48
CA LEU A 179 -15.86 -7.97 3.51
C LEU A 179 -14.38 -7.66 3.28
N VAL A 180 -13.60 -8.62 2.77
CA VAL A 180 -12.17 -8.44 2.48
C VAL A 180 -11.93 -7.62 1.21
N VAL A 181 -12.79 -7.76 0.19
CA VAL A 181 -12.63 -7.06 -1.10
C VAL A 181 -13.28 -5.68 -1.10
N TRP A 182 -14.30 -5.45 -0.27
CA TRP A 182 -14.99 -4.17 -0.11
C TRP A 182 -14.08 -2.96 0.18
N PRO A 183 -13.08 -3.02 1.10
CA PRO A 183 -12.17 -1.90 1.30
C PRO A 183 -11.31 -1.61 0.06
N LYS A 184 -10.92 -2.64 -0.71
CA LYS A 184 -10.14 -2.46 -1.94
C LYS A 184 -10.93 -1.77 -3.04
N SER A 185 -12.21 -2.12 -3.21
CA SER A 185 -13.09 -1.47 -4.20
C SER A 185 -13.40 -0.03 -3.81
N PHE A 186 -13.55 0.26 -2.51
CA PHE A 186 -13.70 1.62 -2.00
C PHE A 186 -12.48 2.49 -2.35
N VAL A 187 -11.26 2.04 -2.04
CA VAL A 187 -10.03 2.78 -2.38
C VAL A 187 -9.87 3.02 -3.90
N GLN A 188 -10.18 2.02 -4.74
CA GLN A 188 -10.14 2.19 -6.20
C GLN A 188 -11.15 3.22 -6.71
N ASN A 189 -12.34 3.30 -6.12
CA ASN A 189 -13.36 4.26 -6.52
C ASN A 189 -12.97 5.70 -6.16
N TYR A 190 -12.32 5.92 -5.02
CA TYR A 190 -11.78 7.24 -4.66
C TYR A 190 -10.66 7.68 -5.60
N ARG A 191 -9.75 6.75 -5.96
CA ARG A 191 -8.68 7.05 -6.92
C ARG A 191 -9.21 7.43 -8.31
N LYS A 192 -10.31 6.82 -8.77
CA LYS A 192 -10.95 7.19 -10.05
C LYS A 192 -11.62 8.56 -10.01
N LYS A 193 -12.21 8.96 -8.88
CA LYS A 193 -12.84 10.28 -8.71
C LYS A 193 -11.84 11.43 -8.53
N ALA A 194 -10.61 11.16 -8.08
CA ALA A 194 -9.59 12.19 -7.89
C ALA A 194 -8.76 12.52 -9.15
N VAL A 195 -8.97 11.76 -10.24
CA VAL A 195 -8.28 11.92 -11.54
C VAL A 195 -9.18 12.58 -12.60
N LEU A 196 -10.44 12.88 -12.24
CA LEU A 196 -11.41 13.68 -13.00
C LEU A 196 -11.56 15.05 -12.34
#